data_AF-A0A7H1C4U8-F1
#
_entry.id   AF-A0A7H1C4U8-F1
#
_cell.length_a   1.000
_cell.length_b   1.000
_cell.length_c   1.000
_cell.angle_alpha   90.00
_cell.angle_beta   90.00
_cell.angle_gamma   90.00
#
_symmetry.space_group_name_H-M   'P 1'
#
loop_
_entity.id
_entity.type
_entity.pdbx_description
1 polymer ?
#
loop_
_entity_poly.entity_id
_entity_poly.type
_entity_poly.pdbx_seq_one_letter_code
_entity_poly.pdbx_strand_id
1 'polypeptide(L)'
;MADGVKPTDAVNKRQLDKVSADLDKTKRKLKAGVAGAVAVANIPQVTQAGANLLGVGVGNYNGESAIAVGYSKASDNNKVILKMSAGATTQGDYTFGAGMGYQWK
;
A
#
# COMPACT_ATOMS: atom_id res chain seq x y z
N MET A 1 39.53 4.84 12.09
CA MET A 1 38.90 4.90 10.75
C MET A 1 37.73 5.86 10.85
N ALA A 2 37.80 7.01 10.19
CA ALA A 2 36.69 7.96 10.15
C ALA A 2 35.73 7.59 9.02
N ASP A 3 34.50 8.06 9.10
CA ASP A 3 33.55 7.97 8.01
C ASP A 3 33.99 8.91 6.89
N GLY A 4 33.94 8.46 5.63
CA GLY A 4 34.10 9.37 4.50
C GLY A 4 32.94 10.38 4.51
N VAL A 5 33.26 11.68 4.46
CA VAL A 5 32.27 12.77 4.54
C VAL A 5 32.20 13.55 3.23
N LYS A 6 33.32 13.69 2.52
CA LYS A 6 33.37 14.35 1.22
C LYS A 6 33.05 13.36 0.09
N PRO A 7 32.51 13.83 -1.07
CA PRO A 7 32.14 12.98 -2.20
C PRO A 7 33.26 12.07 -2.73
N THR A 8 34.53 12.43 -2.50
CA THR A 8 35.71 11.69 -2.96
C THR A 8 36.42 10.91 -1.84
N ASP A 9 35.88 10.91 -0.61
CA ASP A 9 36.46 10.14 0.49
C ASP A 9 36.15 8.64 0.33
N ALA A 10 37.09 7.79 0.74
CA ALA A 10 36.86 6.36 0.77
C ALA A 10 35.80 5.99 1.84
N VAL A 11 34.76 5.26 1.44
CA VAL A 11 33.76 4.72 2.37
C VAL A 11 34.33 3.52 3.12
N ASN A 12 34.10 3.45 4.43
CA ASN A 12 34.49 2.28 5.21
C ASN A 12 33.41 1.18 5.16
N LYS A 13 33.78 -0.07 5.46
CA LYS A 13 32.86 -1.23 5.41
C LYS A 13 31.59 -1.00 6.23
N ARG A 14 31.69 -0.34 7.39
CA ARG A 14 30.53 -0.02 8.24
C ARG A 14 29.53 0.91 7.54
N GLN A 15 30.00 1.87 6.74
CA GLN A 15 29.13 2.72 5.92
C GLN A 15 28.43 1.91 4.82
N LEU A 16 29.15 1.00 4.14
CA LEU A 16 28.58 0.11 3.13
C LEU A 16 27.57 -0.88 3.70
N ASP A 17 27.85 -1.47 4.86
CA ASP A 17 26.96 -2.40 5.53
C ASP A 17 25.66 -1.70 5.97
N LYS A 18 25.75 -0.45 6.45
CA LYS A 18 24.57 0.38 6.76
C LYS A 18 23.72 0.64 5.52
N VAL A 19 24.33 1.06 4.41
CA VAL A 19 23.60 1.29 3.15
C VAL A 19 22.94 0.01 2.67
N SER A 20 23.64 -1.12 2.73
CA SER A 20 23.08 -2.42 2.32
C SER A 20 21.87 -2.82 3.18
N ALA A 21 21.97 -2.65 4.50
CA ALA A 21 20.86 -2.90 5.42
C ALA A 21 19.66 -1.97 5.16
N ASP A 22 19.91 -0.68 4.92
CA ASP A 22 18.87 0.29 4.58
C ASP A 22 18.21 -0.02 3.22
N LEU A 23 18.99 -0.45 2.24
CA LEU A 23 18.48 -0.90 0.95
C LEU A 23 17.57 -2.12 1.10
N ASP A 24 17.97 -3.11 1.89
CA ASP A 24 17.14 -4.31 2.09
C ASP A 24 15.87 -4.00 2.89
N LYS A 25 15.96 -3.12 3.90
CA LYS A 25 14.78 -2.62 4.61
C LYS A 25 13.84 -1.88 3.66
N THR A 26 14.40 -1.01 2.80
CA THR A 26 13.63 -0.28 1.79
C THR A 26 12.96 -1.22 0.79
N LYS A 27 13.67 -2.23 0.29
CA LYS A 27 13.10 -3.26 -0.60
C LYS A 27 11.93 -3.98 0.07
N ARG A 28 12.05 -4.38 1.34
CA ARG A 28 10.94 -5.02 2.07
C ARG A 28 9.74 -4.09 2.21
N LYS A 29 9.96 -2.83 2.58
CA LYS A 29 8.88 -1.83 2.65
C LYS A 29 8.17 -1.64 1.30
N LEU A 30 8.94 -1.57 0.21
CA LEU A 30 8.37 -1.45 -1.14
C LEU A 30 7.53 -2.68 -1.51
N LYS A 31 8.05 -3.89 -1.26
CA LYS A 31 7.31 -5.14 -1.47
C LYS A 31 6.02 -5.18 -0.65
N ALA A 32 6.10 -4.77 0.61
CA ALA A 32 4.96 -4.68 1.53
C ALA A 32 3.92 -3.65 1.04
N GLY A 33 4.36 -2.52 0.51
CA GLY A 33 3.49 -1.53 -0.15
C GLY A 33 2.76 -2.10 -1.38
N VAL A 34 3.45 -2.90 -2.21
CA VAL A 34 2.81 -3.60 -3.34
C VAL A 34 1.78 -4.61 -2.83
N ALA A 35 2.12 -5.41 -1.80
CA ALA A 35 1.15 -6.30 -1.17
C ALA A 35 -0.07 -5.53 -0.65
N GLY A 36 0.13 -4.33 -0.07
CA GLY A 36 -0.94 -3.43 0.37
C GLY A 36 -1.84 -2.98 -0.76
N ALA A 37 -1.27 -2.59 -1.90
CA ALA A 37 -2.03 -2.24 -3.10
C ALA A 37 -2.85 -3.43 -3.63
N VAL A 38 -2.25 -4.63 -3.65
CA VAL A 38 -2.96 -5.88 -4.02
C VAL A 38 -4.10 -6.16 -3.05
N ALA A 39 -3.90 -5.98 -1.75
CA ALA A 39 -4.93 -6.15 -0.74
C ALA A 39 -6.11 -5.19 -0.98
N VAL A 40 -5.82 -3.90 -1.20
CA VAL A 40 -6.83 -2.86 -1.48
C VAL A 40 -7.60 -3.14 -2.76
N ALA A 41 -6.91 -3.58 -3.82
CA ALA A 41 -7.52 -3.88 -5.11
C ALA A 41 -8.51 -5.05 -5.02
N ASN A 42 -8.23 -6.04 -4.17
CA ASN A 42 -9.10 -7.19 -3.95
C ASN A 42 -10.27 -6.93 -2.98
N ILE A 43 -10.39 -5.72 -2.40
CA ILE A 43 -11.57 -5.36 -1.60
C ILE A 43 -12.80 -5.28 -2.51
N PRO A 44 -13.88 -6.04 -2.23
CA PRO A 44 -15.12 -5.96 -2.98
C PRO A 44 -15.67 -4.54 -3.05
N GLN A 45 -16.31 -4.20 -4.16
CA GLN A 45 -16.97 -2.92 -4.35
C GLN A 45 -18.49 -3.12 -4.31
N VAL A 46 -19.20 -2.14 -3.75
CA VAL A 46 -20.66 -2.10 -3.78
C VAL A 46 -21.19 -2.13 -5.22
N THR A 47 -22.17 -3.00 -5.45
CA THR A 47 -22.84 -3.16 -6.76
C THR A 47 -24.31 -2.75 -6.72
N GLN A 48 -24.88 -2.55 -5.53
CA GLN A 48 -26.28 -2.25 -5.31
C GLN A 48 -26.50 -0.76 -5.09
N ALA A 49 -27.48 -0.19 -5.80
CA ALA A 49 -27.83 1.24 -5.72
C ALA A 49 -28.28 1.63 -4.29
N GLY A 50 -27.78 2.75 -3.79
CA GLY A 50 -28.07 3.25 -2.43
C GLY A 50 -27.46 2.42 -1.29
N ALA A 51 -26.76 1.32 -1.59
CA ALA A 51 -26.18 0.46 -0.59
C ALA A 51 -24.79 0.94 -0.13
N ASN A 52 -24.44 0.50 1.08
CA ASN A 52 -23.11 0.62 1.65
C ASN A 52 -22.49 -0.78 1.75
N LEU A 53 -21.21 -0.90 1.44
CA LEU A 53 -20.47 -2.15 1.56
C LEU A 53 -19.19 -1.92 2.36
N LEU A 54 -18.97 -2.77 3.35
CA LEU A 54 -17.68 -2.92 4.04
C LEU A 54 -17.05 -4.23 3.57
N GLY A 55 -15.78 -4.16 3.18
CA GLY A 55 -15.02 -5.29 2.68
C GLY A 55 -13.63 -5.35 3.29
N VAL A 56 -13.05 -6.54 3.23
CA VAL A 56 -11.65 -6.81 3.57
C VAL A 56 -10.99 -7.45 2.36
N GLY A 57 -9.73 -7.10 2.14
CA GLY A 57 -8.86 -7.71 1.15
C GLY A 57 -7.52 -8.06 1.78
N VAL A 58 -6.87 -9.08 1.23
CA VAL A 58 -5.51 -9.47 1.61
C VAL A 58 -4.66 -9.54 0.36
N GLY A 59 -3.37 -9.25 0.51
CA GLY A 59 -2.42 -9.26 -0.59
C GLY A 59 -1.12 -9.85 -0.14
N ASN A 60 -0.47 -10.59 -1.02
CA ASN A 60 0.87 -11.11 -0.81
C ASN A 60 1.73 -10.77 -2.02
N TYR A 61 2.95 -10.32 -1.78
CA TYR A 61 3.91 -10.03 -2.83
C TYR A 61 5.33 -10.31 -2.36
N ASN A 62 5.99 -11.27 -3.04
CA ASN A 62 7.42 -11.54 -2.89
C ASN A 62 7.89 -11.71 -1.42
N GLY A 63 7.09 -12.45 -0.63
CA GLY A 63 7.34 -12.76 0.78
C GLY A 63 6.70 -11.79 1.78
N GLU A 64 6.19 -10.64 1.34
CA GLU A 64 5.49 -9.68 2.20
C GLU A 64 3.98 -9.84 2.07
N SER A 65 3.26 -9.64 3.18
CA SER A 65 1.80 -9.71 3.21
C SER A 65 1.20 -8.39 3.66
N ALA A 66 -0.04 -8.16 3.26
CA ALA A 66 -0.79 -7.00 3.69
C ALA A 66 -2.27 -7.34 3.82
N ILE A 67 -2.93 -6.57 4.68
CA ILE A 67 -4.36 -6.59 4.88
C ILE A 67 -4.91 -5.20 4.62
N ALA A 68 -6.06 -5.14 4.00
CA ALA A 68 -6.78 -3.91 3.75
C ALA A 68 -8.25 -4.07 4.08
N VAL A 69 -8.84 -3.01 4.60
CA VAL A 69 -10.27 -2.82 4.80
C VAL A 69 -10.74 -1.72 3.86
N GLY A 70 -11.97 -1.79 3.39
CA GLY A 70 -12.53 -0.74 2.57
C GLY A 70 -14.02 -0.59 2.76
N TYR A 71 -14.44 0.64 2.55
CA TYR A 71 -15.82 1.06 2.56
C TYR A 71 -16.16 1.55 1.17
N SER A 72 -17.30 1.12 0.63
CA SER A 72 -17.81 1.65 -0.62
C SER A 72 -19.29 1.95 -0.53
N LYS A 73 -19.73 3.00 -1.22
CA LYS A 73 -21.11 3.46 -1.22
C LYS A 73 -21.54 3.81 -2.63
N ALA A 74 -22.69 3.30 -3.05
CA ALA A 74 -23.32 3.71 -4.30
C ALA A 74 -24.40 4.76 -4.01
N SER A 75 -24.55 5.73 -4.91
CA SER A 75 -25.69 6.63 -4.92
C SER A 75 -26.98 5.87 -5.24
N ASP A 76 -28.13 6.40 -4.81
CA ASP A 76 -29.45 5.80 -5.04
C ASP A 76 -29.77 5.58 -6.52
N ASN A 77 -29.16 6.38 -7.39
CA ASN A 77 -29.31 6.26 -8.85
C ASN A 77 -28.26 5.34 -9.49
N ASN A 78 -27.39 4.69 -8.70
CA ASN A 78 -26.23 3.88 -9.10
C ASN A 78 -25.24 4.57 -10.07
N LYS A 79 -25.38 5.90 -10.25
CA LYS A 79 -24.54 6.66 -11.16
C LYS A 79 -23.20 7.02 -10.55
N VAL A 80 -23.14 7.21 -9.23
CA VAL A 80 -21.90 7.57 -8.52
C VAL A 80 -21.56 6.46 -7.54
N ILE A 81 -20.33 5.97 -7.56
CA ILE A 81 -19.79 5.02 -6.57
C ILE A 81 -18.57 5.65 -5.91
N LEU A 82 -18.57 5.70 -4.58
CA LEU A 82 -17.44 6.08 -3.76
C LEU A 82 -16.79 4.81 -3.18
N LYS A 83 -15.46 4.74 -3.19
CA LYS A 83 -14.68 3.70 -2.52
C LYS A 83 -13.62 4.38 -1.67
N MET A 84 -13.45 3.91 -0.45
CA MET A 84 -12.41 4.29 0.49
C MET A 84 -11.79 3.00 1.01
N SER A 85 -10.49 3.04 1.26
CA SER A 85 -9.72 1.87 1.66
C SER A 85 -8.57 2.29 2.56
N ALA A 86 -8.29 1.46 3.54
CA ALA A 86 -7.15 1.59 4.42
C ALA A 86 -6.52 0.21 4.59
N GLY A 87 -5.22 0.14 4.80
CA GLY A 87 -4.53 -1.12 4.96
C GLY A 87 -3.28 -1.00 5.81
N ALA A 88 -2.82 -2.15 6.27
CA ALA A 88 -1.60 -2.31 7.01
C ALA A 88 -0.80 -3.46 6.40
N THR A 89 0.52 -3.31 6.42
CA THR A 89 1.44 -4.29 5.86
C THR A 89 2.23 -4.99 6.95
N THR A 90 2.82 -6.16 6.67
CA THR A 90 3.69 -6.90 7.60
C THR A 90 4.89 -6.09 8.10
N GLN A 91 5.32 -5.08 7.33
CA GLN A 91 6.43 -4.19 7.67
C GLN A 91 6.03 -3.01 8.57
N GLY A 92 4.75 -2.92 8.96
CA GLY A 92 4.22 -1.86 9.82
C GLY A 92 3.94 -0.54 9.08
N ASP A 93 3.96 -0.56 7.75
CA ASP A 93 3.53 0.59 6.93
C ASP A 93 2.02 0.55 6.71
N TYR A 94 1.39 1.72 6.77
CA TYR A 94 -0.05 1.90 6.56
C TYR A 94 -0.33 2.56 5.21
N THR A 95 -1.39 2.14 4.56
CA THR A 95 -1.84 2.68 3.28
C THR A 95 -3.27 3.19 3.41
N PHE A 96 -3.59 4.30 2.76
CA PHE A 96 -4.95 4.80 2.64
C PHE A 96 -5.18 5.28 1.21
N GLY A 97 -6.40 5.08 0.72
CA GLY A 97 -6.78 5.51 -0.62
C GLY A 97 -8.29 5.65 -0.74
N ALA A 98 -8.72 6.57 -1.59
CA ALA A 98 -10.12 6.75 -1.93
C ALA A 98 -10.24 6.99 -3.43
N GLY A 99 -11.39 6.65 -3.99
CA GLY A 99 -11.72 6.85 -5.39
C GLY A 99 -13.22 7.04 -5.57
N MET A 100 -13.60 7.73 -6.63
CA MET A 100 -14.98 7.88 -7.03
C MET A 100 -15.12 7.54 -8.51
N GLY A 101 -16.21 6.90 -8.88
CA GLY A 101 -16.58 6.59 -10.26
C GLY A 101 -17.94 7.16 -10.58
N TYR A 102 -18.09 7.69 -11.79
CA TYR A 102 -19.38 8.06 -12.36
C TYR A 102 -19.66 7.15 -13.56
N GLN A 103 -20.76 6.42 -13.53
CA GLN A 103 -21.19 5.53 -14.60
C GLN A 103 -22.51 6.05 -15.18
N TRP A 104 -22.51 6.26 -16.50
CA TRP A 104 -23.69 6.59 -17.28
C TRP A 104 -23.87 5.55 -18.39
N LYS A 105 -25.10 5.44 -18.91
CA LYS A 105 -25.46 4.61 -20.04
C LYS A 105 -25.86 5.50 -21.21
#